data_AF-A0A4V1NSR9-F1
#
_entry.id   AF-A0A4V1NSR9-F1
#
_cell.length_a   1.000
_cell.length_b   1.000
_cell.length_c   1.000
_cell.angle_alpha   90.00
_cell.angle_beta   90.00
_cell.angle_gamma   90.00
#
_symmetry.space_group_name_H-M   'P 1'
#
loop_
_entity.id
_entity.type
_entity.pdbx_description
1 polymer ?
#
loop_
_entity_poly.entity_id
_entity_poly.type
_entity_poly.pdbx_seq_one_letter_code
_entity_poly.pdbx_strand_id
1 'polypeptide(L)'
;MTRAVTVADGVFAPGHLGELTQVLPFELVDAVLEETGATQRRLRDLPSRVGVYFLLGLGLFEQVGARLVWDKLVAGLAGLPVVSPSEKALRDLRRRIGAAPLRALFEVVAGPLAQPHTPGVRYRGWRTVAFDGCSSLRVPDEERNRGWLGKFRSRFGMAGYPTLMLMTLVETGTRGLLGAAFGPSKPGELAYALRLVHLLRPDMLLLTDRGFDGGEFLEAAAATGAQFLARSKSTRRPPILAVLPDGSYLTQVHRLRLRVIEAKVTMTGADGSAVSDHYRLLTTLLDHRTDPAGALISLYHERWEIESAYFALRHTLLRGRVLRSKDPAGIEQEMWALLVLYQAIRTVMVTAVESRPGTDPDRAGFTIALEAARDSATTATGVLPPIDKPTDLVGHIGGAVLAGLLPARRTRFSARIVKSGISRYHSWNADGRPPTSVNITAIDVVVHQPGPHQPATPGHKHTGFPAQKPGRITAVLTIMQSAPDRPWRVLDLANSLGIAGAKPVNSFRTQMSQWARAGLLTKTAPGTYAIASTTALTAAP
;
A
#
# COMPACT_ATOMS: atom_id res chain seq x y z
N MET A 1 29.71 35.94 -10.23
CA MET A 1 29.21 35.04 -11.30
C MET A 1 27.72 35.29 -11.45
N THR A 2 27.28 35.82 -12.58
CA THR A 2 25.86 35.98 -12.92
C THR A 2 25.34 34.64 -13.45
N ARG A 3 24.31 34.07 -12.83
CA ARG A 3 23.72 32.82 -13.28
C ARG A 3 22.50 33.11 -14.16
N ALA A 4 22.54 32.66 -15.41
CA ALA A 4 21.40 32.73 -16.31
C ALA A 4 20.37 31.64 -15.97
N VAL A 5 19.09 31.98 -16.05
CA VAL A 5 17.96 31.07 -15.79
C VAL A 5 16.95 31.22 -16.95
N THR A 6 16.42 30.11 -17.44
CA THR A 6 15.41 30.08 -18.51
C THR A 6 14.10 29.52 -17.96
N VAL A 7 13.05 30.34 -17.91
CA VAL A 7 11.71 30.01 -17.36
C VAL A 7 10.61 30.55 -18.27
N ALA A 8 9.35 30.24 -17.96
CA ALA A 8 8.20 30.85 -18.62
C ALA A 8 8.14 32.37 -18.37
N ASP A 9 7.61 33.11 -19.35
CA ASP A 9 7.57 34.58 -19.28
C ASP A 9 6.54 35.13 -18.29
N GLY A 10 6.86 36.31 -17.74
CA GLY A 10 5.95 37.14 -16.95
C GLY A 10 5.34 36.43 -15.75
N VAL A 11 4.01 36.50 -15.63
CA VAL A 11 3.26 35.94 -14.48
C VAL A 11 3.31 34.41 -14.37
N PHE A 12 3.82 33.71 -15.39
CA PHE A 12 4.02 32.27 -15.37
C PHE A 12 5.38 31.85 -14.81
N ALA A 13 6.35 32.77 -14.68
CA ALA A 13 7.71 32.48 -14.24
C ALA A 13 7.79 31.65 -12.92
N PRO A 14 6.96 31.91 -11.89
CA PRO A 14 6.97 31.10 -10.65
C PRO A 14 6.45 29.66 -10.80
N GLY A 15 5.85 29.32 -11.94
CA GLY A 15 5.23 28.02 -12.20
C GLY A 15 6.22 26.97 -12.66
N HIS A 16 7.13 26.54 -11.79
CA HIS A 16 8.09 25.46 -12.09
C HIS A 16 8.41 24.59 -10.88
N LEU A 17 9.15 23.50 -11.10
CA LEU A 17 9.75 22.65 -10.07
C LEU A 17 11.25 22.40 -10.35
N GLY A 18 11.91 23.38 -10.97
CA GLY A 18 13.27 23.19 -11.48
C GLY A 18 13.27 22.12 -12.57
N GLU A 19 14.23 21.21 -12.52
CA GLU A 19 14.39 20.14 -13.51
C GLU A 19 13.17 19.21 -13.62
N LEU A 20 12.42 19.03 -12.53
CA LEU A 20 11.19 18.23 -12.58
C LEU A 20 10.10 18.81 -13.49
N THR A 21 10.20 20.09 -13.88
CA THR A 21 9.32 20.67 -14.92
C THR A 21 9.49 19.96 -16.26
N GLN A 22 10.62 19.32 -16.55
CA GLN A 22 10.79 18.54 -17.78
C GLN A 22 9.98 17.24 -17.78
N VAL A 23 9.72 16.66 -16.61
CA VAL A 23 8.83 15.49 -16.45
C VAL A 23 7.35 15.92 -16.44
N LEU A 24 7.08 17.13 -15.95
CA LEU A 24 5.75 17.72 -15.85
C LEU A 24 5.74 19.00 -16.70
N PRO A 25 5.81 18.89 -18.05
CA PRO A 25 5.97 20.04 -18.92
C PRO A 25 4.74 20.95 -18.89
N PHE A 26 4.92 22.20 -19.30
CA PHE A 26 3.87 23.21 -19.23
C PHE A 26 2.63 22.82 -20.02
N GLU A 27 2.84 22.25 -21.20
CA GLU A 27 1.82 21.81 -22.14
C GLU A 27 0.96 20.70 -21.53
N LEU A 28 1.58 19.78 -20.79
CA LEU A 28 0.86 18.74 -20.05
C LEU A 28 0.00 19.35 -18.94
N VAL A 29 0.55 20.27 -18.16
CA VAL A 29 -0.19 20.92 -17.07
C VAL A 29 -1.36 21.73 -17.61
N ASP A 30 -1.18 22.44 -18.73
CA ASP A 30 -2.25 23.20 -19.36
C ASP A 30 -3.34 22.31 -19.94
N ALA A 31 -2.97 21.23 -20.64
CA ALA A 31 -3.93 20.29 -21.20
C ALA A 31 -4.82 19.69 -20.10
N VAL A 32 -4.22 19.32 -18.98
CA VAL A 32 -4.97 18.81 -17.81
C VAL A 32 -5.86 19.88 -17.18
N LEU A 33 -5.39 21.14 -17.10
CA LEU A 33 -6.22 22.25 -16.60
C LEU A 33 -7.40 22.56 -17.52
N GLU A 34 -7.22 22.43 -18.83
CA GLU A 34 -8.27 22.59 -19.82
C GLU A 34 -9.31 21.45 -19.73
N GLU A 35 -8.85 20.21 -19.75
CA GLU A 35 -9.69 19.00 -19.65
C GLU A 35 -10.57 19.03 -18.39
N THR A 36 -10.01 19.48 -17.28
CA THR A 36 -10.70 19.53 -15.97
C THR A 36 -11.46 20.84 -15.73
N GLY A 37 -11.43 21.78 -16.69
CA GLY A 37 -12.11 23.08 -16.58
C GLY A 37 -11.53 24.01 -15.51
N ALA A 38 -10.29 23.79 -15.08
CA ALA A 38 -9.61 24.55 -14.04
C ALA A 38 -8.78 25.74 -14.57
N THR A 39 -8.76 25.96 -15.88
CA THR A 39 -8.14 27.13 -16.52
C THR A 39 -8.84 28.43 -16.09
N GLN A 40 -8.05 29.45 -15.73
CA GLN A 40 -8.59 30.76 -15.37
C GLN A 40 -9.32 31.43 -16.53
N ARG A 41 -10.45 32.09 -16.26
CA ARG A 41 -11.17 32.91 -17.26
C ARG A 41 -10.45 34.21 -17.64
N ARG A 42 -9.64 34.75 -16.72
CA ARG A 42 -8.85 35.98 -16.92
C ARG A 42 -7.46 35.74 -16.36
N LEU A 43 -6.43 36.08 -17.13
CA LEU A 43 -5.05 36.03 -16.66
C LEU A 43 -4.81 37.16 -15.66
N ARG A 44 -4.30 36.81 -14.49
CA ARG A 44 -3.92 37.70 -13.38
C ARG A 44 -2.63 37.17 -12.76
N ASP A 45 -2.21 37.76 -11.64
CA ASP A 45 -0.97 37.46 -10.90
C ASP A 45 -0.76 35.99 -10.53
N LEU A 46 -1.83 35.20 -10.40
CA LEU A 46 -1.76 33.78 -10.07
C LEU A 46 -2.48 32.97 -11.16
N PRO A 47 -1.82 32.59 -12.26
CA PRO A 47 -2.38 31.67 -13.26
C PRO A 47 -2.61 30.27 -12.69
N SER A 48 -3.52 29.49 -13.28
CA SER A 48 -3.81 28.14 -12.79
C SER A 48 -2.62 27.19 -12.96
N ARG A 49 -1.85 27.32 -14.04
CA ARG A 49 -0.59 26.57 -14.25
C ARG A 49 0.38 26.76 -13.08
N VAL A 50 0.61 28.01 -12.67
CA VAL A 50 1.44 28.34 -11.50
C VAL A 50 0.84 27.72 -10.22
N GLY A 51 -0.48 27.69 -10.10
CA GLY A 51 -1.17 27.02 -8.99
C GLY A 51 -0.88 25.52 -8.90
N VAL A 52 -0.80 24.81 -10.03
CA VAL A 52 -0.44 23.37 -10.05
C VAL A 52 0.98 23.17 -9.56
N TYR A 53 1.97 23.89 -10.09
CA TYR A 53 3.35 23.78 -9.62
C TYR A 53 3.52 24.21 -8.16
N PHE A 54 2.77 25.23 -7.71
CA PHE A 54 2.72 25.62 -6.31
C PHE A 54 2.19 24.47 -5.42
N LEU A 55 1.12 23.78 -5.83
CA LEU A 55 0.58 22.63 -5.11
C LEU A 55 1.57 21.46 -5.03
N LEU A 56 2.32 21.20 -6.09
CA LEU A 56 3.40 20.21 -6.08
C LEU A 56 4.58 20.67 -5.20
N GLY A 57 4.90 21.96 -5.23
CA GLY A 57 5.89 22.61 -4.36
C GLY A 57 5.54 22.49 -2.88
N LEU A 58 4.25 22.53 -2.52
CA LEU A 58 3.80 22.26 -1.16
C LEU A 58 4.20 20.85 -0.70
N GLY A 59 4.10 19.84 -1.57
CA GLY A 59 4.58 18.48 -1.31
C GLY A 59 6.11 18.38 -1.24
N LEU A 60 6.81 19.11 -2.10
CA LEU A 60 8.28 19.10 -2.16
C LEU A 60 8.90 19.74 -0.91
N PHE A 61 8.31 20.81 -0.40
CA PHE A 61 8.75 21.57 0.76
C PHE A 61 7.76 21.48 1.92
N GLU A 62 7.33 20.26 2.22
CA GLU A 62 6.26 19.98 3.18
C GLU A 62 6.57 20.45 4.63
N GLN A 63 7.83 20.70 4.97
CA GLN A 63 8.25 21.25 6.26
C GLN A 63 7.92 22.73 6.50
N VAL A 64 7.57 23.51 5.47
CA VAL A 64 7.33 24.96 5.61
C VAL A 64 5.92 25.37 5.16
N GLY A 65 5.48 26.53 5.64
CA GLY A 65 4.19 27.12 5.30
C GLY A 65 4.11 27.57 3.83
N ALA A 66 2.88 27.74 3.34
CA ALA A 66 2.58 28.11 1.95
C ALA A 66 3.36 29.33 1.44
N ARG A 67 3.52 30.38 2.27
CA ARG A 67 4.25 31.59 1.88
C ARG A 67 5.74 31.31 1.66
N LEU A 68 6.35 30.50 2.52
CA LEU A 68 7.75 30.09 2.39
C LEU A 68 7.97 29.13 1.22
N VAL A 69 6.98 28.29 0.90
CA VAL A 69 7.02 27.48 -0.33
C VAL A 69 7.05 28.40 -1.56
N TRP A 70 6.21 29.44 -1.58
CA TRP A 70 6.25 30.43 -2.66
C TRP A 70 7.62 31.12 -2.74
N ASP A 71 8.18 31.56 -1.61
CA ASP A 71 9.51 32.18 -1.57
C ASP A 71 10.60 31.26 -2.14
N LYS A 72 10.51 29.95 -1.89
CA LYS A 72 11.43 28.98 -2.49
C LYS A 72 11.28 28.88 -4.00
N LEU A 73 10.05 28.85 -4.52
CA LEU A 73 9.82 28.77 -5.97
C LEU A 73 10.33 30.01 -6.72
N VAL A 74 10.32 31.19 -6.09
CA VAL A 74 10.80 32.43 -6.74
C VAL A 74 12.23 32.81 -6.38
N ALA A 75 12.89 32.12 -5.44
CA ALA A 75 14.25 32.46 -4.98
C ALA A 75 15.28 32.49 -6.11
N GLY A 76 15.18 31.54 -7.05
CA GLY A 76 16.06 31.46 -8.23
C GLY A 76 15.76 32.48 -9.32
N LEU A 77 14.66 33.24 -9.22
CA LEU A 77 14.14 34.16 -10.24
C LEU A 77 14.51 35.62 -9.96
N ALA A 78 15.53 35.85 -9.13
CA ALA A 78 16.00 37.20 -8.80
C ALA A 78 16.32 38.01 -10.06
N GLY A 79 15.76 39.22 -10.16
CA GLY A 79 15.86 40.09 -11.33
C GLY A 79 14.66 40.00 -12.30
N LEU A 80 13.76 39.02 -12.14
CA LEU A 80 12.48 38.98 -12.84
C LEU A 80 11.37 39.62 -12.01
N PRO A 81 10.37 40.27 -12.64
CA PRO A 81 9.20 40.81 -11.94
C PRO A 81 8.29 39.65 -11.47
N VAL A 82 8.52 39.18 -10.25
CA VAL A 82 7.72 38.12 -9.62
C VAL A 82 6.72 38.68 -8.60
N VAL A 83 5.52 38.12 -8.57
CA VAL A 83 4.47 38.56 -7.65
C VAL A 83 4.72 38.07 -6.22
N SER A 84 4.24 38.83 -5.23
CA SER A 84 4.32 38.50 -3.79
C SER A 84 2.91 38.26 -3.24
N PRO A 85 2.34 37.05 -3.42
CA PRO A 85 0.97 36.76 -3.02
C PRO A 85 0.85 36.68 -1.48
N SER A 86 -0.30 37.13 -0.98
CA SER A 86 -0.66 36.88 0.43
C SER A 86 -1.01 35.40 0.66
N GLU A 87 -0.97 34.95 1.91
CA GLU A 87 -1.43 33.59 2.25
C GLU A 87 -2.89 33.35 1.87
N LYS A 88 -3.74 34.38 1.98
CA LYS A 88 -5.13 34.34 1.50
C LYS A 88 -5.18 34.05 0.00
N ALA A 89 -4.38 34.76 -0.80
CA ALA A 89 -4.34 34.56 -2.25
C ALA A 89 -3.87 33.14 -2.61
N LEU A 90 -2.86 32.61 -1.92
CA LEU A 90 -2.41 31.22 -2.11
C LEU A 90 -3.47 30.20 -1.72
N ARG A 91 -4.19 30.41 -0.62
CA ARG A 91 -5.32 29.54 -0.23
C ARG A 91 -6.45 29.58 -1.25
N ASP A 92 -6.79 30.77 -1.75
CA ASP A 92 -7.85 30.96 -2.73
C ASP A 92 -7.45 30.35 -4.09
N LEU A 93 -6.16 30.43 -4.46
CA LEU A 93 -5.59 29.71 -5.60
C LEU A 93 -5.79 28.19 -5.45
N ARG A 94 -5.43 27.59 -4.31
CA ARG A 94 -5.63 26.15 -4.07
C ARG A 94 -7.09 25.73 -4.22
N ARG A 95 -8.02 26.52 -3.68
CA ARG A 95 -9.46 26.28 -3.80
C ARG A 95 -9.94 26.36 -5.24
N ARG A 96 -9.42 27.31 -6.03
CA ARG A 96 -9.76 27.46 -7.44
C ARG A 96 -9.30 26.28 -8.30
N ILE A 97 -8.12 25.71 -8.02
CA ILE A 97 -7.59 24.55 -8.77
C ILE A 97 -8.36 23.27 -8.44
N GLY A 98 -8.64 23.02 -7.16
CA GLY A 98 -9.28 21.77 -6.72
C GLY A 98 -8.40 20.52 -6.93
N ALA A 99 -8.98 19.34 -6.74
CA ALA A 99 -8.26 18.06 -6.79
C ALA A 99 -8.19 17.46 -8.20
N ALA A 100 -9.17 17.76 -9.07
CA ALA A 100 -9.31 17.12 -10.38
C ALA A 100 -8.06 17.27 -11.28
N PRO A 101 -7.43 18.46 -11.41
CA PRO A 101 -6.22 18.58 -12.23
C PRO A 101 -5.06 17.73 -11.70
N LEU A 102 -4.90 17.63 -10.38
CA LEU A 102 -3.80 16.88 -9.78
C LEU A 102 -4.01 15.37 -9.94
N ARG A 103 -5.27 14.92 -9.90
CA ARG A 103 -5.65 13.54 -10.20
C ARG A 103 -5.38 13.18 -11.65
N ALA A 104 -5.88 13.99 -12.59
CA ALA A 104 -5.66 13.76 -14.03
C ALA A 104 -4.16 13.79 -14.36
N LEU A 105 -3.40 14.72 -13.77
CA LEU A 105 -1.95 14.76 -13.92
C LEU A 105 -1.28 13.47 -13.41
N PHE A 106 -1.71 12.94 -12.24
CA PHE A 106 -1.22 11.66 -11.75
C PHE A 106 -1.55 10.51 -12.70
N GLU A 107 -2.80 10.44 -13.18
CA GLU A 107 -3.25 9.40 -14.10
C GLU A 107 -2.45 9.40 -15.41
N VAL A 108 -1.99 10.57 -15.90
CA VAL A 108 -1.11 10.67 -17.08
C VAL A 108 0.32 10.19 -16.78
N VAL A 109 0.90 10.54 -15.64
CA VAL A 109 2.30 10.19 -15.33
C VAL A 109 2.47 8.82 -14.65
N ALA A 110 1.38 8.23 -14.16
CA ALA A 110 1.37 6.91 -13.57
C ALA A 110 1.61 5.84 -14.65
N GLY A 111 2.45 4.86 -14.33
CA GLY A 111 2.77 3.77 -15.24
C GLY A 111 4.13 3.14 -14.95
N PRO A 112 4.47 2.08 -15.70
CA PRO A 112 5.81 1.51 -15.71
C PRO A 112 6.84 2.56 -16.13
N LEU A 113 7.95 2.64 -15.41
CA LEU A 113 8.97 3.67 -15.67
C LEU A 113 10.13 3.12 -16.49
N ALA A 114 10.52 1.87 -16.27
CA ALA A 114 11.70 1.30 -16.88
C ALA A 114 11.40 0.44 -18.11
N GLN A 115 12.38 0.41 -19.01
CA GLN A 115 12.44 -0.50 -20.13
C GLN A 115 12.47 -1.97 -19.67
N PRO A 116 11.97 -2.90 -20.49
CA PRO A 116 11.98 -4.33 -20.16
C PRO A 116 13.35 -4.94 -19.83
N HIS A 117 14.43 -4.36 -20.33
CA HIS A 117 15.80 -4.84 -20.12
C HIS A 117 16.44 -4.31 -18.82
N THR A 118 15.78 -3.38 -18.13
CA THR A 118 16.31 -2.78 -16.91
C THR A 118 16.32 -3.82 -15.77
N PRO A 119 17.44 -3.98 -15.04
CA PRO A 119 17.55 -4.99 -13.99
C PRO A 119 16.42 -4.89 -12.96
N GLY A 120 15.93 -6.04 -12.48
CA GLY A 120 14.90 -6.11 -11.43
C GLY A 120 13.46 -5.83 -11.87
N VAL A 121 13.22 -5.42 -13.12
CA VAL A 121 11.89 -5.01 -13.62
C VAL A 121 11.02 -6.18 -14.08
N ARG A 122 11.65 -7.28 -14.50
CA ARG A 122 10.94 -8.44 -15.06
C ARG A 122 11.36 -9.75 -14.44
N TYR A 123 10.41 -10.66 -14.37
CA TYR A 123 10.65 -12.09 -14.30
C TYR A 123 10.28 -12.71 -15.64
N ARG A 124 11.29 -13.21 -16.36
CA ARG A 124 11.14 -13.71 -17.73
C ARG A 124 10.44 -12.66 -18.61
N GLY A 125 9.30 -12.98 -19.20
CA GLY A 125 8.52 -12.06 -20.05
C GLY A 125 7.63 -11.07 -19.29
N TRP A 126 7.46 -11.24 -17.97
CA TRP A 126 6.47 -10.48 -17.20
C TRP A 126 7.09 -9.38 -16.36
N ARG A 127 6.51 -8.17 -16.44
CA ARG A 127 6.82 -7.04 -15.56
C ARG A 127 6.30 -7.32 -14.16
N THR A 128 7.16 -7.20 -13.16
CA THR A 128 6.79 -7.53 -11.77
C THR A 128 6.12 -6.33 -11.11
N VAL A 129 4.92 -6.56 -10.59
CA VAL A 129 4.11 -5.51 -9.93
C VAL A 129 3.59 -6.03 -8.59
N ALA A 130 3.24 -5.14 -7.68
CA ALA A 130 2.69 -5.50 -6.37
C ALA A 130 1.52 -4.60 -5.97
N PHE A 131 0.54 -5.20 -5.28
CA PHE A 131 -0.47 -4.47 -4.51
C PHE A 131 -0.12 -4.47 -3.03
N ASP A 132 -0.31 -3.34 -2.38
CA ASP A 132 -0.23 -3.21 -0.93
C ASP A 132 -0.99 -1.96 -0.45
N GLY A 133 -1.51 -2.02 0.77
CA GLY A 133 -2.25 -0.95 1.41
C GLY A 133 -1.45 -0.27 2.52
N CYS A 134 -1.68 1.01 2.72
CA CYS A 134 -1.13 1.77 3.83
C CYS A 134 -2.23 2.61 4.50
N SER A 135 -2.59 2.25 5.73
CA SER A 135 -3.62 2.95 6.52
C SER A 135 -3.07 3.88 7.61
N SER A 136 -1.86 4.42 7.43
CA SER A 136 -1.17 5.22 8.47
C SER A 136 -0.89 6.67 8.07
N LEU A 137 -1.43 7.15 6.95
CA LEU A 137 -1.32 8.56 6.57
C LEU A 137 -2.26 9.38 7.47
N ARG A 138 -1.71 10.30 8.25
CA ARG A 138 -2.47 11.08 9.22
C ARG A 138 -3.00 12.37 8.58
N VAL A 139 -4.23 12.74 8.91
CA VAL A 139 -4.82 14.03 8.51
C VAL A 139 -5.19 14.87 9.73
N PRO A 140 -5.36 16.20 9.59
CA PRO A 140 -5.74 17.06 10.72
C PRO A 140 -7.05 16.62 11.35
N ASP A 141 -7.11 16.63 12.67
CA ASP A 141 -8.31 16.27 13.46
C ASP A 141 -9.35 17.40 13.45
N GLU A 142 -9.88 17.66 12.26
CA GLU A 142 -10.91 18.66 11.98
C GLU A 142 -12.26 17.96 11.75
N GLU A 143 -13.36 18.63 12.08
CA GLU A 143 -14.71 18.03 12.03
C GLU A 143 -15.05 17.44 10.65
N ARG A 144 -14.75 18.17 9.58
CA ARG A 144 -15.01 17.72 8.20
C ARG A 144 -14.20 16.48 7.84
N ASN A 145 -12.93 16.43 8.25
CA ASN A 145 -12.06 15.27 8.03
C ASN A 145 -12.53 14.06 8.83
N ARG A 146 -12.95 14.26 10.09
CA ARG A 146 -13.55 13.21 10.93
C ARG A 146 -14.85 12.68 10.33
N GLY A 147 -15.70 13.55 9.81
CA GLY A 147 -16.97 13.18 9.18
C GLY A 147 -16.77 12.26 7.98
N TRP A 148 -15.70 12.46 7.22
CA TRP A 148 -15.36 11.61 6.08
C TRP A 148 -14.63 10.31 6.46
N LEU A 149 -13.55 10.40 7.24
CA LEU A 149 -12.64 9.26 7.49
C LEU A 149 -13.00 8.46 8.74
N GLY A 150 -13.71 9.06 9.69
CA GLY A 150 -13.86 8.55 11.05
C GLY A 150 -12.55 8.59 11.84
N LYS A 151 -12.55 7.96 13.02
CA LYS A 151 -11.33 7.74 13.83
C LYS A 151 -11.27 6.28 14.25
N PHE A 152 -10.09 5.68 14.11
CA PHE A 152 -9.88 4.29 14.52
C PHE A 152 -9.86 4.17 16.05
N ARG A 153 -10.58 3.19 16.59
CA ARG A 153 -10.50 2.81 18.01
C ARG A 153 -9.57 1.62 18.17
N SER A 154 -8.46 1.82 18.86
CA SER A 154 -7.54 0.75 19.23
C SER A 154 -7.84 0.24 20.65
N ARG A 155 -7.15 -0.82 21.08
CA ARG A 155 -7.17 -1.29 22.49
C ARG A 155 -6.68 -0.22 23.47
N PHE A 156 -5.92 0.76 23.00
CA PHE A 156 -5.38 1.88 23.79
C PHE A 156 -6.26 3.14 23.73
N GLY A 157 -7.48 3.01 23.19
CA GLY A 157 -8.42 4.13 23.02
C GLY A 157 -8.51 4.64 21.59
N MET A 158 -9.19 5.78 21.44
CA MET A 158 -9.37 6.45 20.15
C MET A 158 -8.05 7.00 19.63
N ALA A 159 -7.76 6.80 18.35
CA ALA A 159 -6.58 7.38 17.70
C ALA A 159 -6.57 8.91 17.82
N GLY A 160 -5.40 9.53 17.94
CA GLY A 160 -5.27 11.00 18.00
C GLY A 160 -5.72 11.68 16.72
N TYR A 161 -5.30 11.15 15.57
CA TYR A 161 -5.64 11.68 14.24
C TYR A 161 -6.52 10.68 13.46
N PRO A 162 -7.46 11.16 12.61
CA PRO A 162 -8.00 10.36 11.51
C PRO A 162 -6.88 9.90 10.57
N THR A 163 -7.07 8.76 9.92
CA THR A 163 -6.09 8.18 9.00
C THR A 163 -6.71 7.89 7.64
N LEU A 164 -5.97 8.20 6.58
CA LEU A 164 -6.28 7.82 5.21
C LEU A 164 -5.71 6.43 4.90
N MET A 165 -6.51 5.60 4.24
CA MET A 165 -6.06 4.37 3.59
C MET A 165 -5.66 4.69 2.16
N LEU A 166 -4.40 4.43 1.81
CA LEU A 166 -3.86 4.49 0.45
C LEU A 166 -3.61 3.06 -0.04
N MET A 167 -4.03 2.75 -1.26
CA MET A 167 -3.75 1.53 -1.99
C MET A 167 -3.01 1.91 -3.27
N THR A 168 -1.93 1.20 -3.59
CA THR A 168 -1.18 1.42 -4.82
C THR A 168 -0.90 0.11 -5.55
N LEU A 169 -0.85 0.20 -6.88
CA LEU A 169 -0.21 -0.78 -7.74
C LEU A 169 1.18 -0.23 -8.08
N VAL A 170 2.23 -0.99 -7.80
CA VAL A 170 3.62 -0.54 -7.92
C VAL A 170 4.43 -1.51 -8.74
N GLU A 171 5.26 -1.00 -9.66
CA GLU A 171 6.31 -1.78 -10.30
C GLU A 171 7.42 -2.06 -9.29
N THR A 172 7.72 -3.32 -9.00
CA THR A 172 8.65 -3.65 -7.91
C THR A 172 10.08 -3.21 -8.23
N GLY A 173 10.52 -3.36 -9.49
CA GLY A 173 11.90 -3.05 -9.89
C GLY A 173 12.27 -1.56 -9.80
N THR A 174 11.36 -0.64 -10.16
CA THR A 174 11.63 0.81 -10.10
C THR A 174 10.97 1.52 -8.93
N ARG A 175 9.98 0.85 -8.31
CA ARG A 175 9.06 1.43 -7.34
C ARG A 175 8.18 2.54 -7.93
N GLY A 176 8.00 2.57 -9.26
CA GLY A 176 7.07 3.45 -9.95
C GLY A 176 5.61 3.09 -9.67
N LEU A 177 4.74 4.09 -9.59
CA LEU A 177 3.31 3.90 -9.32
C LEU A 177 2.55 3.71 -10.65
N LEU A 178 1.83 2.60 -10.77
CA LEU A 178 0.94 2.33 -11.90
C LEU A 178 -0.48 2.85 -11.65
N GLY A 179 -0.85 2.98 -10.38
CA GLY A 179 -2.15 3.51 -9.98
C GLY A 179 -2.27 3.63 -8.48
N ALA A 180 -3.24 4.43 -8.04
CA ALA A 180 -3.50 4.68 -6.63
C ALA A 180 -5.00 4.89 -6.39
N ALA A 181 -5.48 4.44 -5.23
CA ALA A 181 -6.81 4.73 -4.74
C ALA A 181 -6.73 4.96 -3.22
N PHE A 182 -7.50 5.90 -2.70
CA PHE A 182 -7.44 6.21 -1.27
C PHE A 182 -8.78 6.69 -0.72
N GLY A 183 -8.90 6.68 0.62
CA GLY A 183 -10.09 7.13 1.33
C GLY A 183 -10.18 6.57 2.75
N PRO A 184 -11.40 6.45 3.31
CA PRO A 184 -11.62 5.85 4.63
C PRO A 184 -11.12 4.40 4.70
N SER A 185 -10.68 3.95 5.88
CA SER A 185 -10.20 2.57 6.06
C SER A 185 -11.30 1.50 6.12
N LYS A 186 -12.57 1.89 6.33
CA LYS A 186 -13.71 0.97 6.52
C LYS A 186 -13.91 -0.05 5.38
N PRO A 187 -13.76 0.30 4.09
CA PRO A 187 -13.87 -0.68 2.99
C PRO A 187 -12.80 -1.78 3.03
N GLY A 188 -11.65 -1.52 3.65
CA GLY A 188 -10.51 -2.45 3.69
C GLY A 188 -9.67 -2.45 2.41
N GLU A 189 -8.48 -3.03 2.51
CA GLU A 189 -7.48 -3.03 1.43
C GLU A 189 -7.98 -3.73 0.17
N LEU A 190 -8.66 -4.88 0.33
CA LEU A 190 -9.18 -5.66 -0.79
C LEU A 190 -10.14 -4.84 -1.67
N ALA A 191 -11.01 -4.04 -1.05
CA ALA A 191 -11.98 -3.21 -1.77
C ALA A 191 -11.29 -2.11 -2.59
N TYR A 192 -10.18 -1.54 -2.10
CA TYR A 192 -9.40 -0.59 -2.88
C TYR A 192 -8.56 -1.26 -3.97
N ALA A 193 -8.00 -2.44 -3.71
CA ALA A 193 -7.24 -3.17 -4.72
C ALA A 193 -8.14 -3.59 -5.91
N LEU A 194 -9.38 -4.01 -5.65
CA LEU A 194 -10.37 -4.28 -6.70
C LEU A 194 -10.68 -3.06 -7.58
N ARG A 195 -10.56 -1.83 -7.06
CA ARG A 195 -10.70 -0.62 -7.88
C ARG A 195 -9.56 -0.42 -8.87
N LEU A 196 -8.40 -1.01 -8.60
CA LEU A 196 -7.18 -0.87 -9.41
C LEU A 196 -6.85 -2.12 -10.22
N VAL A 197 -7.59 -3.22 -10.04
CA VAL A 197 -7.30 -4.51 -10.71
C VAL A 197 -7.31 -4.39 -12.23
N HIS A 198 -8.13 -3.48 -12.79
CA HIS A 198 -8.21 -3.20 -14.21
C HIS A 198 -6.92 -2.64 -14.83
N LEU A 199 -5.96 -2.20 -14.01
CA LEU A 199 -4.64 -1.74 -14.45
C LEU A 199 -3.65 -2.89 -14.69
N LEU A 200 -3.98 -4.10 -14.25
CA LEU A 200 -3.19 -5.29 -14.57
C LEU A 200 -3.32 -5.64 -16.06
N ARG A 201 -2.24 -6.16 -16.62
CA ARG A 201 -2.14 -6.52 -18.04
C ARG A 201 -1.55 -7.93 -18.22
N PRO A 202 -1.77 -8.59 -19.38
CA PRO A 202 -1.21 -9.91 -19.66
C PRO A 202 0.32 -10.02 -19.57
N ASP A 203 1.04 -8.91 -19.74
CA ASP A 203 2.49 -8.83 -19.64
C ASP A 203 3.00 -8.59 -18.20
N MET A 204 2.15 -8.72 -17.18
CA MET A 204 2.49 -8.49 -15.77
C MET A 204 2.44 -9.77 -14.92
N LEU A 205 3.30 -9.79 -13.89
CA LEU A 205 3.31 -10.77 -12.81
C LEU A 205 3.07 -10.04 -11.48
N LEU A 206 1.88 -10.23 -10.93
CA LEU A 206 1.44 -9.60 -9.69
C LEU A 206 1.94 -10.37 -8.45
N LEU A 207 2.65 -9.70 -7.56
CA LEU A 207 3.09 -10.21 -6.27
C LEU A 207 2.19 -9.64 -5.17
N THR A 208 1.45 -10.48 -4.44
CA THR A 208 0.53 -10.02 -3.39
C THR A 208 0.71 -10.75 -2.07
N ASP A 209 0.44 -10.04 -0.98
CA ASP A 209 0.51 -10.59 0.36
C ASP A 209 -0.74 -11.42 0.73
N ARG A 210 -0.73 -11.98 1.94
CA ARG A 210 -1.83 -12.82 2.49
C ARG A 210 -3.14 -12.09 2.74
N GLY A 211 -3.16 -10.76 2.67
CA GLY A 211 -4.37 -9.94 2.71
C GLY A 211 -5.22 -10.10 1.45
N PHE A 212 -4.60 -10.50 0.33
CA PHE A 212 -5.22 -10.57 -0.99
C PHE A 212 -5.51 -12.01 -1.46
N ASP A 213 -5.58 -12.98 -0.55
CA ASP A 213 -5.81 -14.38 -0.89
C ASP A 213 -7.30 -14.77 -1.13
N GLY A 214 -8.20 -13.78 -1.14
CA GLY A 214 -9.63 -13.96 -1.40
C GLY A 214 -9.93 -14.39 -2.83
N GLY A 215 -10.87 -15.31 -3.02
CA GLY A 215 -11.20 -15.89 -4.34
C GLY A 215 -11.59 -14.85 -5.39
N GLU A 216 -12.47 -13.90 -5.03
CA GLU A 216 -12.94 -12.82 -5.91
C GLU A 216 -11.77 -11.99 -6.48
N PHE A 217 -10.81 -11.61 -5.64
CA PHE A 217 -9.65 -10.84 -6.08
C PHE A 217 -8.72 -11.65 -6.98
N LEU A 218 -8.48 -12.92 -6.66
CA LEU A 218 -7.66 -13.80 -7.50
C LEU A 218 -8.31 -14.02 -8.88
N GLU A 219 -9.63 -14.20 -8.91
CA GLU A 219 -10.40 -14.33 -10.17
C GLU A 219 -10.37 -13.03 -10.97
N ALA A 220 -10.55 -11.87 -10.32
CA ALA A 220 -10.47 -10.57 -10.98
C ALA A 220 -9.07 -10.31 -11.55
N ALA A 221 -8.01 -10.63 -10.80
CA ALA A 221 -6.63 -10.50 -11.28
C ALA A 221 -6.37 -11.43 -12.49
N ALA A 222 -6.75 -12.70 -12.40
CA ALA A 222 -6.58 -13.66 -13.50
C ALA A 222 -7.39 -13.27 -14.75
N ALA A 223 -8.57 -12.67 -14.59
CA ALA A 223 -9.42 -12.24 -15.70
C ALA A 223 -8.77 -11.15 -16.58
N THR A 224 -7.78 -10.41 -16.05
CA THR A 224 -6.99 -9.44 -16.84
C THR A 224 -5.94 -10.10 -17.73
N GLY A 225 -5.72 -11.41 -17.59
CA GLY A 225 -4.64 -12.16 -18.24
C GLY A 225 -3.29 -12.06 -17.52
N ALA A 226 -3.16 -11.21 -16.49
CA ALA A 226 -1.96 -11.13 -15.68
C ALA A 226 -1.69 -12.44 -14.93
N GLN A 227 -0.41 -12.75 -14.76
CA GLN A 227 0.03 -13.84 -13.89
C GLN A 227 0.12 -13.34 -12.44
N PHE A 228 0.09 -14.24 -11.45
CA PHE A 228 0.31 -13.83 -10.05
C PHE A 228 1.11 -14.83 -9.21
N LEU A 229 1.74 -14.30 -8.15
CA LEU A 229 2.23 -14.98 -6.95
C LEU A 229 1.54 -14.36 -5.72
N ALA A 230 0.53 -15.03 -5.19
CA ALA A 230 -0.22 -14.57 -4.03
C ALA A 230 0.15 -15.41 -2.79
N ARG A 231 0.64 -14.78 -1.72
CA ARG A 231 0.84 -15.51 -0.46
C ARG A 231 -0.52 -15.89 0.11
N SER A 232 -0.71 -17.15 0.47
CA SER A 232 -1.97 -17.66 1.00
C SER A 232 -1.90 -17.91 2.50
N LYS A 233 -3.01 -17.71 3.20
CA LYS A 233 -3.13 -18.04 4.62
C LYS A 233 -2.99 -19.54 4.83
N SER A 234 -2.26 -19.91 5.89
CA SER A 234 -2.07 -21.30 6.30
C SER A 234 -3.36 -21.99 6.75
N THR A 235 -4.48 -21.28 6.89
CA THR A 235 -5.79 -21.85 7.20
C THR A 235 -6.53 -22.35 5.96
N ARG A 236 -6.13 -21.92 4.76
CA ARG A 236 -6.73 -22.43 3.51
C ARG A 236 -6.35 -23.89 3.31
N ARG A 237 -7.31 -24.72 2.91
CA ARG A 237 -7.12 -26.16 2.62
C ARG A 237 -7.65 -26.47 1.22
N PRO A 238 -6.98 -26.01 0.15
CA PRO A 238 -7.44 -26.27 -1.20
C PRO A 238 -7.11 -27.75 -1.57
N PRO A 239 -7.88 -28.38 -2.47
CA PRO A 239 -7.66 -29.77 -2.85
C PRO A 239 -6.32 -29.95 -3.57
N ILE A 240 -5.62 -31.04 -3.31
CA ILE A 240 -4.42 -31.43 -4.05
C ILE A 240 -4.88 -32.21 -5.27
N LEU A 241 -4.63 -31.69 -6.47
CA LEU A 241 -5.00 -32.35 -7.74
C LEU A 241 -3.86 -33.20 -8.29
N ALA A 242 -2.62 -32.71 -8.21
CA ALA A 242 -1.42 -33.42 -8.64
C ALA A 242 -0.18 -32.83 -7.96
N VAL A 243 0.70 -33.68 -7.45
CA VAL A 243 2.02 -33.26 -6.92
C VAL A 243 3.02 -33.23 -8.08
N LEU A 244 3.84 -32.18 -8.15
CA LEU A 244 4.85 -31.95 -9.18
C LEU A 244 6.26 -32.34 -8.70
N PRO A 245 7.20 -32.69 -9.60
CA PRO A 245 8.56 -33.11 -9.24
C PRO A 245 9.37 -32.13 -8.39
N ASP A 246 9.09 -30.83 -8.44
CA ASP A 246 9.79 -29.82 -7.66
C ASP A 246 9.20 -29.59 -6.25
N GLY A 247 8.25 -30.45 -5.84
CA GLY A 247 7.61 -30.42 -4.53
C GLY A 247 6.34 -29.57 -4.45
N SER A 248 6.05 -28.74 -5.46
CA SER A 248 4.80 -27.98 -5.56
C SER A 248 3.62 -28.87 -5.98
N TYR A 249 2.39 -28.37 -5.93
CA TYR A 249 1.21 -29.14 -6.36
C TYR A 249 0.16 -28.29 -7.08
N LEU A 250 -0.54 -28.89 -8.04
CA LEU A 250 -1.70 -28.30 -8.69
C LEU A 250 -2.92 -28.38 -7.77
N THR A 251 -3.74 -27.33 -7.82
CA THR A 251 -4.93 -27.17 -6.99
C THR A 251 -6.05 -26.47 -7.77
N GLN A 252 -7.25 -26.49 -7.20
CA GLN A 252 -8.39 -25.69 -7.65
C GLN A 252 -8.80 -24.74 -6.52
N VAL A 253 -8.80 -23.44 -6.79
CA VAL A 253 -9.29 -22.41 -5.88
C VAL A 253 -10.41 -21.66 -6.58
N HIS A 254 -11.64 -21.86 -6.11
CA HIS A 254 -12.85 -21.41 -6.83
C HIS A 254 -12.85 -21.92 -8.28
N ARG A 255 -12.89 -21.02 -9.28
CA ARG A 255 -12.88 -21.40 -10.70
C ARG A 255 -11.47 -21.45 -11.29
N LEU A 256 -10.44 -21.11 -10.52
CA LEU A 256 -9.07 -21.05 -10.99
C LEU A 256 -8.33 -22.36 -10.72
N ARG A 257 -7.72 -22.89 -11.77
CA ARG A 257 -6.66 -23.89 -11.66
C ARG A 257 -5.37 -23.16 -11.33
N LEU A 258 -4.79 -23.48 -10.17
CA LEU A 258 -3.59 -22.83 -9.65
C LEU A 258 -2.54 -23.88 -9.28
N ARG A 259 -1.34 -23.41 -8.99
CA ARG A 259 -0.27 -24.19 -8.37
C ARG A 259 0.05 -23.61 -6.99
N VAL A 260 0.29 -24.48 -6.03
CA VAL A 260 0.69 -24.12 -4.68
C VAL A 260 2.15 -24.49 -4.48
N ILE A 261 2.92 -23.55 -3.96
CA ILE A 261 4.30 -23.76 -3.53
C ILE A 261 4.35 -23.55 -2.03
N GLU A 262 4.74 -24.58 -1.29
CA GLU A 262 5.01 -24.50 0.15
C GLU A 262 6.49 -24.60 0.38
N ALA A 263 7.08 -23.61 1.05
CA ALA A 263 8.50 -23.59 1.33
C ALA A 263 8.79 -23.09 2.74
N LYS A 264 9.81 -23.67 3.36
CA LYS A 264 10.47 -23.09 4.53
C LYS A 264 11.64 -22.26 4.03
N VAL A 265 11.64 -20.97 4.37
CA VAL A 265 12.72 -20.04 4.07
C VAL A 265 13.50 -19.83 5.35
N THR A 266 14.80 -20.14 5.36
CA THR A 266 15.70 -19.93 6.49
C THR A 266 16.72 -18.86 6.12
N MET A 267 16.84 -17.85 6.96
CA MET A 267 17.76 -16.74 6.80
C MET A 267 18.85 -16.88 7.87
N THR A 268 20.10 -16.94 7.44
CA THR A 268 21.28 -17.06 8.31
C THR A 268 22.01 -15.73 8.36
N GLY A 269 22.28 -15.24 9.57
CA GLY A 269 22.96 -13.98 9.84
C GLY A 269 24.47 -14.15 9.99
N ALA A 270 25.21 -13.07 9.75
CA ALA A 270 26.66 -13.03 9.95
C ALA A 270 27.11 -13.28 11.40
N ASP A 271 26.22 -13.10 12.37
CA ASP A 271 26.43 -13.40 13.80
C ASP A 271 26.08 -14.85 14.18
N GLY A 272 25.73 -15.69 13.20
CA GLY A 272 25.27 -17.06 13.42
C GLY A 272 23.79 -17.19 13.80
N SER A 273 23.04 -16.09 13.94
CA SER A 273 21.60 -16.16 14.16
C SER A 273 20.89 -16.75 12.94
N ALA A 274 19.84 -17.53 13.18
CA ALA A 274 19.04 -18.13 12.12
C ALA A 274 17.55 -17.94 12.42
N VAL A 275 16.80 -17.47 11.43
CA VAL A 275 15.33 -17.37 11.53
C VAL A 275 14.68 -18.05 10.34
N SER A 276 13.65 -18.85 10.60
CA SER A 276 12.86 -19.49 9.54
C SER A 276 11.43 -18.99 9.54
N ASP A 277 10.83 -18.91 8.36
CA ASP A 277 9.38 -18.68 8.18
C ASP A 277 8.84 -19.58 7.07
N HIS A 278 7.55 -19.90 7.15
CA HIS A 278 6.86 -20.72 6.17
C HIS A 278 6.09 -19.84 5.17
N TYR A 279 6.31 -20.12 3.90
CA TYR A 279 5.68 -19.47 2.76
C TYR A 279 4.79 -20.47 2.07
N ARG A 280 3.56 -20.04 1.76
CA ARG A 280 2.64 -20.74 0.88
C ARG A 280 2.23 -19.75 -0.20
N LEU A 281 2.63 -20.00 -1.44
CA LEU A 281 2.28 -19.16 -2.58
C LEU A 281 1.26 -19.89 -3.47
N LEU A 282 0.25 -19.15 -3.93
CA LEU A 282 -0.64 -19.53 -5.01
C LEU A 282 -0.16 -18.85 -6.29
N THR A 283 -0.08 -19.59 -7.39
CA THR A 283 0.35 -19.04 -8.67
C THR A 283 -0.44 -19.60 -9.85
N THR A 284 -0.60 -18.76 -10.87
CA THR A 284 -1.10 -19.12 -12.20
C THR A 284 -0.03 -19.75 -13.09
N LEU A 285 1.25 -19.70 -12.68
CA LEU A 285 2.37 -20.34 -13.39
C LEU A 285 2.41 -21.84 -13.08
N LEU A 286 1.71 -22.62 -13.91
CA LEU A 286 1.43 -24.04 -13.63
C LEU A 286 2.58 -24.99 -13.95
N ASP A 287 3.50 -24.62 -14.84
CA ASP A 287 4.60 -25.49 -15.26
C ASP A 287 5.84 -25.31 -14.37
N HIS A 288 6.18 -26.37 -13.64
CA HIS A 288 7.34 -26.40 -12.74
C HIS A 288 8.69 -26.41 -13.47
N ARG A 289 8.72 -26.74 -14.77
CA ARG A 289 9.95 -26.75 -15.57
C ARG A 289 10.33 -25.34 -16.01
N THR A 290 9.35 -24.54 -16.43
CA THR A 290 9.57 -23.14 -16.83
C THR A 290 9.69 -22.22 -15.62
N ASP A 291 8.89 -22.48 -14.59
CA ASP A 291 8.78 -21.64 -13.40
C ASP A 291 9.03 -22.47 -12.12
N PRO A 292 10.28 -22.86 -11.82
CA PRO A 292 10.59 -23.72 -10.68
C PRO A 292 10.19 -23.09 -9.33
N ALA A 293 9.71 -23.91 -8.40
CA ALA A 293 9.22 -23.45 -7.09
C ALA A 293 10.23 -22.58 -6.32
N GLY A 294 11.51 -22.99 -6.29
CA GLY A 294 12.57 -22.22 -5.63
C GLY A 294 12.75 -20.82 -6.23
N ALA A 295 12.73 -20.70 -7.56
CA ALA A 295 12.86 -19.42 -8.24
C ALA A 295 11.69 -18.48 -7.95
N LEU A 296 10.46 -19.01 -7.89
CA LEU A 296 9.28 -18.21 -7.55
C LEU A 296 9.26 -17.78 -6.07
N ILE A 297 9.79 -18.59 -5.16
CA ILE A 297 9.98 -18.19 -3.76
C ILE A 297 11.00 -17.06 -3.64
N SER A 298 12.15 -17.17 -4.32
CA SER A 298 13.15 -16.11 -4.35
C SER A 298 12.57 -14.81 -4.93
N LEU A 299 11.85 -14.90 -6.05
CA LEU A 299 11.19 -13.75 -6.69
C LEU A 299 10.16 -13.07 -5.79
N TYR A 300 9.38 -13.84 -5.03
CA TYR A 300 8.31 -13.31 -4.19
C TYR A 300 8.81 -12.26 -3.17
N HIS A 301 10.11 -12.27 -2.83
CA HIS A 301 10.70 -11.25 -1.96
C HIS A 301 10.67 -9.84 -2.56
N GLU A 302 10.66 -9.70 -3.89
CA GLU A 302 10.51 -8.41 -4.60
C GLU A 302 9.18 -7.72 -4.29
N ARG A 303 8.18 -8.45 -3.75
CA ARG A 303 6.94 -7.85 -3.25
C ARG A 303 7.23 -6.76 -2.21
N TRP A 304 8.28 -6.90 -1.40
CA TRP A 304 8.62 -5.91 -0.37
C TRP A 304 9.03 -4.55 -0.93
N GLU A 305 9.29 -4.42 -2.24
CA GLU A 305 9.64 -3.14 -2.85
C GLU A 305 8.52 -2.10 -2.77
N ILE A 306 7.27 -2.53 -2.68
CA ILE A 306 6.15 -1.62 -2.41
C ILE A 306 6.23 -0.98 -1.02
N GLU A 307 6.80 -1.68 -0.03
CA GLU A 307 7.01 -1.11 1.30
C GLU A 307 8.11 -0.04 1.28
N SER A 308 9.14 -0.23 0.44
CA SER A 308 10.13 0.81 0.14
C SER A 308 9.49 2.01 -0.54
N ALA A 309 8.50 1.80 -1.42
CA ALA A 309 7.75 2.89 -2.04
C ALA A 309 6.96 3.70 -1.00
N TYR A 310 6.24 3.03 -0.09
CA TYR A 310 5.54 3.68 1.02
C TYR A 310 6.48 4.35 2.03
N PHE A 311 7.66 3.77 2.27
CA PHE A 311 8.68 4.41 3.10
C PHE A 311 9.12 5.75 2.50
N ALA A 312 9.41 5.78 1.20
CA ALA A 312 9.79 7.01 0.50
C ALA A 312 8.67 8.07 0.55
N LEU A 313 7.42 7.69 0.27
CA LEU A 313 6.26 8.60 0.35
C LEU A 313 6.06 9.16 1.77
N ARG A 314 6.08 8.31 2.80
CA ARG A 314 5.66 8.71 4.15
C ARG A 314 6.77 9.24 5.02
N HIS A 315 7.95 8.67 4.92
CA HIS A 315 9.05 8.94 5.86
C HIS A 315 10.16 9.75 5.23
N THR A 316 10.34 9.70 3.91
CA THR A 316 11.33 10.55 3.22
C THR A 316 10.69 11.84 2.73
N LEU A 317 9.59 11.77 1.98
CA LEU A 317 8.91 12.94 1.43
C LEU A 317 8.13 13.71 2.52
N LEU A 318 7.25 13.03 3.24
CA LEU A 318 6.43 13.62 4.31
C LEU A 318 7.12 13.70 5.69
N ARG A 319 8.27 13.05 5.88
CA ARG A 319 8.96 12.96 7.20
C ARG A 319 8.03 12.58 8.37
N GLY A 320 7.02 11.74 8.09
CA GLY A 320 6.03 11.27 9.07
C GLY A 320 5.00 12.31 9.51
N ARG A 321 4.92 13.48 8.89
CA ARG A 321 3.99 14.55 9.28
C ARG A 321 2.53 14.25 8.92
N VAL A 322 1.65 15.05 9.49
CA VAL A 322 0.20 15.07 9.21
C VAL A 322 0.00 15.90 7.95
N LEU A 323 -0.90 15.47 7.05
CA LEU A 323 -1.29 16.30 5.89
C LEU A 323 -1.79 17.67 6.35
N ARG A 324 -1.70 18.70 5.49
CA ARG A 324 -1.98 20.08 5.91
C ARG A 324 -3.44 20.49 5.80
N SER A 325 -4.21 19.77 4.98
CA SER A 325 -5.55 20.23 4.59
C SER A 325 -6.63 19.89 5.62
N LYS A 326 -7.52 20.85 5.89
CA LYS A 326 -8.52 20.78 6.97
C LYS A 326 -9.90 20.29 6.52
N ASP A 327 -10.02 19.92 5.26
CA ASP A 327 -11.25 19.43 4.64
C ASP A 327 -10.94 18.34 3.60
N PRO A 328 -11.92 17.45 3.29
CA PRO A 328 -11.72 16.34 2.37
C PRO A 328 -11.20 16.73 0.99
N ALA A 329 -11.73 17.79 0.38
CA ALA A 329 -11.33 18.22 -0.96
C ALA A 329 -9.85 18.67 -1.00
N GLY A 330 -9.41 19.38 0.03
CA GLY A 330 -7.99 19.73 0.18
C GLY A 330 -7.09 18.52 0.44
N ILE A 331 -7.56 17.52 1.18
CA ILE A 331 -6.81 16.27 1.41
C ILE A 331 -6.66 15.47 0.10
N GLU A 332 -7.71 15.37 -0.70
CA GLU A 332 -7.64 14.72 -2.02
C GLU A 332 -6.63 15.44 -2.93
N GLN A 333 -6.70 16.78 -3.01
CA GLN A 333 -5.75 17.58 -3.78
C GLN A 333 -4.30 17.36 -3.33
N GLU A 334 -4.06 17.37 -2.02
CA GLU A 334 -2.72 17.17 -1.45
C GLU A 334 -2.20 15.75 -1.71
N MET A 335 -3.05 14.73 -1.60
CA MET A 335 -2.67 13.35 -1.88
C MET A 335 -2.30 13.14 -3.35
N TRP A 336 -3.09 13.65 -4.28
CA TRP A 336 -2.75 13.55 -5.70
C TRP A 336 -1.44 14.30 -6.02
N ALA A 337 -1.23 15.49 -5.45
CA ALA A 337 0.01 16.23 -5.60
C ALA A 337 1.25 15.46 -5.10
N LEU A 338 1.14 14.78 -3.95
CA LEU A 338 2.21 13.94 -3.41
C LEU A 338 2.54 12.75 -4.31
N LEU A 339 1.52 12.12 -4.90
CA LEU A 339 1.69 10.98 -5.81
C LEU A 339 2.31 11.40 -7.14
N VAL A 340 1.89 12.55 -7.72
CA VAL A 340 2.53 13.15 -8.90
C VAL A 340 4.01 13.43 -8.62
N LEU A 341 4.32 14.07 -7.49
CA LEU A 341 5.69 14.43 -7.16
C LEU A 341 6.57 13.18 -6.95
N TYR A 342 6.05 12.17 -6.25
CA TYR A 342 6.75 10.90 -6.09
C TYR A 342 7.07 10.25 -7.43
N GLN A 343 6.09 10.19 -8.33
CA GLN A 343 6.24 9.59 -9.64
C GLN A 343 7.24 10.38 -10.51
N ALA A 344 7.21 11.71 -10.47
CA ALA A 344 8.17 12.55 -11.18
C ALA A 344 9.62 12.33 -10.70
N ILE A 345 9.83 12.26 -9.38
CA ILE A 345 11.16 11.96 -8.81
C ILE A 345 11.61 10.55 -9.22
N ARG A 346 10.72 9.56 -9.20
CA ARG A 346 11.05 8.20 -9.67
C ARG A 346 11.38 8.16 -11.15
N THR A 347 10.71 8.96 -11.97
CA THR A 347 10.96 9.05 -13.42
C THR A 347 12.40 9.51 -13.72
N VAL A 348 12.86 10.58 -13.08
CA VAL A 348 14.25 11.06 -13.27
C VAL A 348 15.27 10.07 -12.69
N MET A 349 14.95 9.39 -11.58
CA MET A 349 15.82 8.33 -11.03
C MET A 349 15.98 7.16 -12.01
N VAL A 350 14.88 6.73 -12.65
CA VAL A 350 14.90 5.62 -13.62
C VAL A 350 15.67 6.03 -14.88
N THR A 351 15.40 7.23 -15.40
CA THR A 351 16.14 7.78 -16.55
C THR A 351 17.64 7.80 -16.28
N ALA A 352 18.03 8.21 -15.06
CA ALA A 352 19.43 8.23 -14.65
C ALA A 352 20.06 6.83 -14.63
N VAL A 353 19.42 5.82 -14.03
CA VAL A 353 20.01 4.46 -13.99
C VAL A 353 20.04 3.79 -15.37
N GLU A 354 19.06 4.06 -16.23
CA GLU A 354 19.05 3.53 -17.60
C GLU A 354 20.15 4.13 -18.49
N SER A 355 20.64 5.33 -18.17
CA SER A 355 21.82 5.92 -18.84
C SER A 355 23.12 5.14 -18.59
N ARG A 356 23.14 4.24 -17.58
CA ARG A 356 24.29 3.38 -17.25
C ARG A 356 23.89 1.91 -17.30
N PRO A 357 24.15 1.20 -18.41
CA PRO A 357 23.76 -0.20 -18.59
C PRO A 357 24.12 -1.10 -17.40
N GLY A 358 23.17 -1.94 -16.98
CA GLY A 358 23.34 -2.86 -15.85
C GLY A 358 23.18 -2.22 -14.47
N THR A 359 22.87 -0.92 -14.37
CA THR A 359 22.58 -0.28 -13.08
C THR A 359 21.19 -0.67 -12.59
N ASP A 360 21.15 -1.34 -11.44
CA ASP A 360 19.91 -1.69 -10.76
C ASP A 360 19.23 -0.44 -10.16
N PRO A 361 17.95 -0.16 -10.50
CA PRO A 361 17.20 0.96 -9.92
C PRO A 361 17.13 0.94 -8.38
N ASP A 362 17.32 -0.21 -7.74
CA ASP A 362 17.37 -0.33 -6.28
C ASP A 362 18.52 0.45 -5.65
N ARG A 363 19.58 0.73 -6.42
CA ARG A 363 20.74 1.50 -5.98
C ARG A 363 20.50 3.01 -6.02
N ALA A 364 19.47 3.48 -6.73
CA ALA A 364 19.15 4.90 -6.82
C ALA A 364 18.54 5.40 -5.50
N GLY A 365 19.24 6.30 -4.81
CA GLY A 365 18.80 6.84 -3.52
C GLY A 365 17.68 7.88 -3.66
N PHE A 366 16.46 7.57 -3.20
CA PHE A 366 15.33 8.51 -3.24
C PHE A 366 15.60 9.81 -2.47
N THR A 367 16.34 9.74 -1.35
CA THR A 367 16.74 10.94 -0.59
C THR A 367 17.65 11.86 -1.41
N ILE A 368 18.60 11.30 -2.17
CA ILE A 368 19.51 12.08 -3.02
C ILE A 368 18.71 12.79 -4.11
N ALA A 369 17.82 12.06 -4.79
CA ALA A 369 16.95 12.63 -5.81
C ALA A 369 16.02 13.73 -5.25
N LEU A 370 15.44 13.51 -4.07
CA LEU A 370 14.56 14.47 -3.42
C LEU A 370 15.28 15.77 -3.04
N GLU A 371 16.47 15.69 -2.43
CA GLU A 371 17.22 16.91 -2.07
C GLU A 371 17.74 17.64 -3.32
N ALA A 372 18.24 16.91 -4.33
CA ALA A 372 18.61 17.52 -5.61
C ALA A 372 17.41 18.18 -6.33
N ALA A 373 16.23 17.59 -6.25
CA ALA A 373 14.99 18.18 -6.78
C ALA A 373 14.62 19.48 -6.05
N ARG A 374 14.73 19.50 -4.71
CA ARG A 374 14.52 20.70 -3.88
C ARG A 374 15.49 21.82 -4.23
N ASP A 375 16.76 21.48 -4.44
CA ASP A 375 17.78 22.44 -4.85
C ASP A 375 17.47 22.98 -6.23
N SER A 376 17.16 22.11 -7.21
CA SER A 376 16.81 22.56 -8.58
C SER A 376 15.57 23.47 -8.58
N ALA A 377 14.54 23.15 -7.77
CA ALA A 377 13.34 23.97 -7.66
C ALA A 377 13.63 25.32 -7.02
N THR A 378 14.41 25.37 -5.93
CA THR A 378 14.77 26.63 -5.26
C THR A 378 15.65 27.51 -6.15
N THR A 379 16.51 26.87 -6.92
CA THR A 379 17.44 27.55 -7.81
C THR A 379 16.86 27.83 -9.20
N ALA A 380 15.64 27.39 -9.51
CA ALA A 380 15.10 27.42 -10.87
C ALA A 380 16.05 26.79 -11.92
N THR A 381 16.84 25.79 -11.52
CA THR A 381 17.79 25.12 -12.42
C THR A 381 17.05 24.09 -13.27
N GLY A 382 17.33 24.07 -14.58
CA GLY A 382 16.81 23.05 -15.50
C GLY A 382 15.31 23.14 -15.79
N VAL A 383 14.67 24.28 -15.55
CA VAL A 383 13.21 24.46 -15.78
C VAL A 383 12.83 24.17 -17.22
N LEU A 384 13.61 24.71 -18.17
CA LEU A 384 13.47 24.45 -19.60
C LEU A 384 14.76 23.83 -20.15
N PRO A 385 14.67 22.94 -21.15
CA PRO A 385 15.85 22.42 -21.83
C PRO A 385 16.60 23.57 -22.53
N PRO A 386 17.94 23.52 -22.57
CA PRO A 386 18.73 24.51 -23.31
C PRO A 386 18.41 24.45 -24.82
N ILE A 387 18.18 25.61 -25.44
CA ILE A 387 17.85 25.71 -26.88
C ILE A 387 19.05 25.30 -27.77
N ASP A 388 20.28 25.62 -27.33
CA ASP A 388 21.50 25.46 -28.13
C ASP A 388 22.41 24.31 -27.67
N LYS A 389 21.89 23.35 -26.89
CA LYS A 389 22.67 22.19 -26.41
C LYS A 389 21.89 20.90 -26.59
N PRO A 390 22.58 19.76 -26.80
CA PRO A 390 21.94 18.45 -26.78
C PRO A 390 21.15 18.25 -25.49
N THR A 391 19.98 17.61 -25.60
CA THR A 391 19.16 17.28 -24.44
C THR A 391 19.93 16.32 -23.53
N ASP A 392 20.30 16.80 -22.35
CA ASP A 392 20.82 15.97 -21.27
C ASP A 392 19.63 15.29 -20.58
N LEU A 393 19.44 13.99 -20.88
CA LEU A 393 18.38 13.19 -20.27
C LEU A 393 18.65 12.86 -18.80
N VAL A 394 19.90 12.94 -18.35
CA VAL A 394 20.29 12.63 -16.97
C VAL A 394 20.04 13.83 -16.06
N GLY A 395 20.42 15.02 -16.53
CA GLY A 395 20.23 16.27 -15.80
C GLY A 395 20.99 16.34 -14.47
N HIS A 396 20.76 17.40 -13.72
CA HIS A 396 21.34 17.62 -12.39
C HIS A 396 20.84 16.59 -11.36
N ILE A 397 19.54 16.25 -11.37
CA ILE A 397 19.00 15.30 -10.40
C ILE A 397 19.55 13.90 -10.68
N GLY A 398 19.52 13.45 -11.94
CA GLY A 398 20.08 12.16 -12.31
C GLY A 398 21.60 12.10 -12.10
N GLY A 399 22.32 13.19 -12.37
CA GLY A 399 23.75 13.29 -12.11
C GLY A 399 24.08 13.09 -10.63
N ALA A 400 23.32 13.72 -9.73
CA ALA A 400 23.46 13.53 -8.28
C ALA A 400 23.17 12.07 -7.85
N VAL A 401 22.11 11.46 -8.40
CA VAL A 401 21.77 10.06 -8.13
C VAL A 401 22.90 9.12 -8.58
N LEU A 402 23.44 9.35 -9.77
CA LEU A 402 24.51 8.55 -10.36
C LEU A 402 25.86 8.70 -9.66
N ALA A 403 26.14 9.88 -9.08
CA ALA A 403 27.32 10.11 -8.26
C ALA A 403 27.20 9.45 -6.87
N GLY A 404 25.97 9.29 -6.36
CA GLY A 404 25.67 8.75 -5.03
C GLY A 404 24.98 7.39 -5.02
N LEU A 405 25.21 6.54 -6.02
CA LEU A 405 24.59 5.20 -6.07
C LEU A 405 24.90 4.41 -4.79
N LEU A 406 23.85 3.87 -4.17
CA LEU A 406 23.98 3.02 -3.00
C LEU A 406 24.73 1.72 -3.37
N PRO A 407 25.39 1.05 -2.41
CA PRO A 407 25.91 -0.29 -2.65
C PRO A 407 24.77 -1.24 -2.99
N ALA A 408 25.10 -2.39 -3.61
CA ALA A 408 24.14 -3.48 -3.77
C ALA A 408 23.47 -3.77 -2.43
N ARG A 409 22.13 -3.90 -2.45
CA ARG A 409 21.33 -3.91 -1.23
C ARG A 409 21.72 -5.11 -0.35
N ARG A 410 22.21 -4.80 0.85
CA ARG A 410 22.53 -5.83 1.86
C ARG A 410 21.24 -6.30 2.51
N THR A 411 20.89 -7.56 2.30
CA THR A 411 19.80 -8.25 2.97
C THR A 411 20.09 -8.30 4.48
N ARG A 412 19.14 -7.89 5.32
CA ARG A 412 19.31 -7.84 6.78
C ARG A 412 18.03 -8.23 7.52
N PHE A 413 18.16 -8.71 8.75
CA PHE A 413 17.03 -8.95 9.65
C PHE A 413 17.36 -8.52 11.08
N SER A 414 16.31 -8.21 11.83
CA SER A 414 16.35 -7.95 13.26
C SER A 414 14.97 -8.18 13.84
N ALA A 415 14.90 -8.30 15.15
CA ALA A 415 13.65 -8.29 15.87
C ALA A 415 12.88 -7.00 15.55
N ARG A 416 11.57 -7.14 15.32
CA ARG A 416 10.67 -5.99 15.12
C ARG A 416 10.35 -5.40 16.48
N ILE A 417 11.27 -4.62 17.02
CA ILE A 417 11.14 -3.92 18.30
C ILE A 417 11.28 -2.43 18.04
N VAL A 418 10.35 -1.64 18.56
CA VAL A 418 10.44 -0.19 18.56
C VAL A 418 10.52 0.26 20.01
N LYS A 419 11.55 1.05 20.34
CA LYS A 419 11.71 1.68 21.68
C LYS A 419 10.68 2.79 21.86
N SER A 420 9.40 2.42 21.94
CA SER A 420 8.26 3.32 22.10
C SER A 420 7.11 2.57 22.77
N GLY A 421 6.69 3.02 23.96
CA GLY A 421 5.65 2.35 24.75
C GLY A 421 4.28 2.27 24.08
N ILE A 422 4.01 3.12 23.08
CA ILE A 422 2.75 3.14 22.31
C ILE A 422 2.78 2.28 21.04
N SER A 423 3.95 1.75 20.68
CA SER A 423 4.08 0.90 19.50
C SER A 423 3.43 -0.47 19.75
N ARG A 424 2.80 -1.06 18.73
CA ARG A 424 2.41 -2.49 18.80
C ARG A 424 3.62 -3.44 18.87
N TYR A 425 4.80 -2.92 18.58
CA TYR A 425 6.09 -3.60 18.57
C TYR A 425 6.97 -3.15 19.75
N HIS A 426 6.37 -2.71 20.86
CA HIS A 426 7.11 -2.24 22.05
C HIS A 426 7.75 -3.37 22.87
N SER A 427 7.32 -4.61 22.65
CA SER A 427 7.85 -5.80 23.32
C SER A 427 8.64 -6.64 22.34
N TRP A 428 9.78 -7.15 22.79
CA TRP A 428 10.50 -8.19 22.06
C TRP A 428 9.83 -9.54 22.31
N ASN A 429 9.39 -10.19 21.23
CA ASN A 429 8.72 -11.48 21.32
C ASN A 429 9.68 -12.67 21.34
N ALA A 430 11.00 -12.42 21.47
CA ALA A 430 12.06 -13.43 21.45
C ALA A 430 11.91 -14.44 20.28
N ASP A 431 11.54 -13.95 19.10
CA ASP A 431 11.20 -14.74 17.91
C ASP A 431 12.44 -15.27 17.14
N GLY A 432 13.56 -15.44 17.85
CA GLY A 432 14.85 -15.88 17.30
C GLY A 432 15.62 -14.81 16.52
N ARG A 433 15.03 -13.62 16.29
CA ARG A 433 15.71 -12.53 15.58
C ARG A 433 16.62 -11.74 16.53
N PRO A 434 17.82 -11.33 16.08
CA PRO A 434 18.74 -10.53 16.89
C PRO A 434 18.14 -9.14 17.20
N PRO A 435 18.45 -8.54 18.35
CA PRO A 435 17.88 -7.24 18.74
C PRO A 435 18.38 -6.09 17.85
N THR A 436 19.56 -6.23 17.25
CA THR A 436 20.16 -5.29 16.30
C THR A 436 20.09 -5.83 14.87
N SER A 437 20.29 -4.96 13.89
CA SER A 437 20.27 -5.37 12.48
C SER A 437 21.52 -6.16 12.13
N VAL A 438 21.30 -7.36 11.59
CA VAL A 438 22.35 -8.29 11.17
C VAL A 438 22.23 -8.57 9.69
N ASN A 439 23.37 -8.58 8.99
CA ASN A 439 23.45 -8.92 7.58
C ASN A 439 23.18 -10.41 7.38
N ILE A 440 22.39 -10.73 6.37
CA ILE A 440 22.10 -12.10 5.93
C ILE A 440 23.25 -12.57 5.07
N THR A 441 23.82 -13.73 5.40
CA THR A 441 24.91 -14.37 4.66
C THR A 441 24.42 -15.54 3.81
N ALA A 442 23.30 -16.17 4.17
CA ALA A 442 22.67 -17.23 3.39
C ALA A 442 21.15 -17.20 3.51
N ILE A 443 20.47 -17.61 2.43
CA ILE A 443 19.03 -17.84 2.39
C ILE A 443 18.80 -19.24 1.81
N ASP A 444 18.33 -20.15 2.65
CA ASP A 444 17.99 -21.51 2.25
C ASP A 444 16.49 -21.63 2.01
N VAL A 445 16.11 -22.12 0.83
CA VAL A 445 14.72 -22.36 0.44
C VAL A 445 14.49 -23.85 0.30
N VAL A 446 13.71 -24.42 1.20
CA VAL A 446 13.33 -25.85 1.15
C VAL A 446 11.86 -25.94 0.76
N VAL A 447 11.58 -26.45 -0.43
CA VAL A 447 10.22 -26.71 -0.91
C VAL A 447 9.71 -28.01 -0.29
N HIS A 448 8.49 -27.99 0.24
CA HIS A 448 7.87 -29.13 0.89
C HIS A 448 6.71 -29.67 0.06
N GLN A 449 6.70 -30.99 -0.11
CA GLN A 449 5.52 -31.69 -0.58
C GLN A 449 4.39 -31.60 0.47
N PRO A 450 3.13 -31.55 0.03
CA PRO A 450 2.01 -31.55 0.96
C PRO A 450 1.96 -32.86 1.77
N GLY A 451 1.67 -32.76 3.08
CA GLY A 451 1.46 -33.94 3.93
C GLY A 451 0.19 -34.73 3.55
N PRO A 452 0.01 -35.96 4.08
CA PRO A 452 -1.14 -36.81 3.75
C PRO A 452 -2.48 -36.11 4.05
N HIS A 453 -3.44 -36.31 3.15
CA HIS A 453 -4.72 -35.61 3.02
C HIS A 453 -5.40 -35.24 4.35
N GLN A 454 -5.53 -33.93 4.61
CA GLN A 454 -6.61 -33.40 5.44
C GLN A 454 -7.82 -33.08 4.54
N PRO A 455 -9.06 -33.33 4.97
CA PRO A 455 -10.24 -33.05 4.16
C PRO A 455 -10.30 -31.56 3.77
N ALA A 456 -10.60 -31.31 2.50
CA ALA A 456 -10.73 -29.95 1.97
C ALA A 456 -11.77 -29.16 2.77
N THR A 457 -11.56 -27.86 2.94
CA THR A 457 -12.61 -27.00 3.46
C THR A 457 -13.78 -27.03 2.47
N PRO A 458 -15.03 -27.28 2.89
CA PRO A 458 -16.16 -27.28 1.98
C PRO A 458 -16.19 -25.97 1.19
N GLY A 459 -16.19 -26.06 -0.13
CA GLY A 459 -16.40 -24.89 -0.99
C GLY A 459 -17.72 -24.23 -0.60
N HIS A 460 -17.75 -22.90 -0.52
CA HIS A 460 -18.99 -22.15 -0.33
C HIS A 460 -19.89 -22.41 -1.54
N LYS A 461 -20.77 -23.42 -1.43
CA LYS A 461 -21.96 -23.52 -2.27
C LYS A 461 -22.92 -22.45 -1.78
N HIS A 462 -23.07 -21.37 -2.53
CA HIS A 462 -24.31 -20.61 -2.46
C HIS A 462 -25.40 -21.48 -3.07
N THR A 463 -26.12 -22.22 -2.21
CA THR A 463 -27.53 -22.62 -2.31
C THR A 463 -27.79 -23.68 -1.24
N GLY A 464 -28.70 -23.39 -0.30
CA GLY A 464 -29.26 -24.36 0.64
C GLY A 464 -28.46 -24.55 1.93
N PHE A 465 -29.14 -24.37 3.06
CA PHE A 465 -28.64 -24.70 4.40
C PHE A 465 -28.09 -26.15 4.42
N PRO A 466 -26.80 -26.37 4.70
CA PRO A 466 -26.28 -27.71 4.87
C PRO A 466 -26.61 -28.23 6.27
N ALA A 467 -27.18 -29.44 6.33
CA ALA A 467 -27.35 -30.21 7.56
C ALA A 467 -26.01 -30.38 8.29
N GLN A 468 -25.94 -29.92 9.55
CA GLN A 468 -24.75 -29.88 10.39
C GLN A 468 -24.59 -31.17 11.21
N LYS A 469 -23.35 -31.69 11.30
CA LYS A 469 -22.90 -32.45 12.48
C LYS A 469 -23.12 -31.59 13.74
N PRO A 470 -23.50 -32.15 14.91
CA PRO A 470 -23.98 -31.36 16.04
C PRO A 470 -22.91 -30.35 16.47
N GLY A 471 -23.23 -29.06 16.29
CA GLY A 471 -22.33 -27.96 16.61
C GLY A 471 -22.18 -27.77 18.13
N ARG A 472 -21.20 -26.95 18.53
CA ARG A 472 -21.02 -26.56 19.95
C ARG A 472 -22.29 -25.95 20.56
N ILE A 473 -23.12 -25.29 19.75
CA ILE A 473 -24.43 -24.79 20.18
C ILE A 473 -25.42 -25.91 20.50
N THR A 474 -25.41 -27.01 19.74
CA THR A 474 -26.24 -28.18 20.03
C THR A 474 -25.87 -28.76 21.39
N ALA A 475 -24.57 -28.92 21.68
CA ALA A 475 -24.11 -29.39 22.99
C ALA A 475 -24.52 -28.43 24.13
N VAL A 476 -24.46 -27.12 23.91
CA VAL A 476 -24.94 -26.12 24.88
C VAL A 476 -26.44 -26.24 25.10
N LEU A 477 -27.23 -26.33 24.02
CA LEU A 477 -28.68 -26.48 24.11
C LEU A 477 -29.06 -27.79 24.80
N THR A 478 -28.37 -28.90 24.55
CA THR A 478 -28.57 -30.17 25.26
C THR A 478 -28.30 -30.03 26.76
N ILE A 479 -27.20 -29.36 27.16
CA ILE A 479 -26.93 -29.10 28.58
C ILE A 479 -28.02 -28.22 29.19
N MET A 480 -28.43 -27.16 28.49
CA MET A 480 -29.44 -26.25 29.01
C MET A 480 -30.83 -26.90 29.09
N GLN A 481 -31.13 -27.84 28.19
CA GLN A 481 -32.39 -28.61 28.18
C GLN A 481 -32.48 -29.58 29.36
N SER A 482 -31.36 -29.94 30.00
CA SER A 482 -31.39 -30.74 31.24
C SER A 482 -32.05 -30.00 32.42
N ALA A 483 -32.13 -28.66 32.35
CA ALA A 483 -32.82 -27.81 33.33
C ALA A 483 -33.33 -26.53 32.62
N PRO A 484 -34.45 -26.59 31.88
CA PRO A 484 -34.91 -25.52 31.00
C PRO A 484 -35.30 -24.23 31.75
N ASP A 485 -35.81 -24.36 32.97
CA ASP A 485 -36.21 -23.23 33.82
C ASP A 485 -35.02 -22.58 34.55
N ARG A 486 -33.81 -23.14 34.41
CA ARG A 486 -32.61 -22.65 35.06
C ARG A 486 -31.84 -21.71 34.13
N PRO A 487 -31.52 -20.47 34.57
CA PRO A 487 -30.54 -19.64 33.88
C PRO A 487 -29.12 -20.18 34.10
N TRP A 488 -28.35 -20.33 33.02
CA TRP A 488 -27.01 -20.92 33.00
C TRP A 488 -25.92 -19.85 32.92
N ARG A 489 -24.96 -19.88 33.83
CA ARG A 489 -23.76 -19.04 33.70
C ARG A 489 -22.84 -19.63 32.64
N VAL A 490 -22.17 -18.75 31.88
CA VAL A 490 -21.21 -19.18 30.85
C VAL A 490 -20.09 -20.04 31.42
N LEU A 491 -19.67 -19.79 32.66
CA LEU A 491 -18.63 -20.58 33.32
C LEU A 491 -19.10 -22.01 33.60
N ASP A 492 -20.37 -22.19 34.00
CA ASP A 492 -20.93 -23.52 34.28
C ASP A 492 -21.00 -24.34 32.98
N LEU A 493 -21.47 -23.72 31.89
CA LEU A 493 -21.50 -24.34 30.56
C LEU A 493 -20.09 -24.62 30.02
N ALA A 494 -19.14 -23.72 30.28
CA ALA A 494 -17.74 -23.92 29.90
C ALA A 494 -17.16 -25.14 30.61
N ASN A 495 -17.43 -25.28 31.92
CA ASN A 495 -16.98 -26.41 32.72
C ASN A 495 -17.61 -27.72 32.24
N SER A 496 -18.92 -27.75 31.99
CA SER A 496 -19.62 -28.93 31.46
C SER A 496 -19.13 -29.35 30.07
N LEU A 497 -18.56 -28.43 29.30
CA LEU A 497 -17.98 -28.69 27.97
C LEU A 497 -16.46 -28.88 27.99
N GLY A 498 -15.82 -28.91 29.17
CA GLY A 498 -14.36 -29.05 29.29
C GLY A 498 -13.55 -27.86 28.75
N ILE A 499 -14.17 -26.68 28.64
CA ILE A 499 -13.53 -25.45 28.15
C ILE A 499 -12.76 -24.79 29.31
N ALA A 500 -11.49 -25.15 29.45
CA ALA A 500 -10.60 -24.59 30.47
C ALA A 500 -9.65 -23.51 29.92
N GLY A 501 -9.27 -22.55 30.78
CA GLY A 501 -8.29 -21.49 30.49
C GLY A 501 -8.91 -20.15 30.04
N ALA A 502 -8.21 -19.06 30.35
CA ALA A 502 -8.75 -17.70 30.19
C ALA A 502 -9.07 -17.33 28.72
N LYS A 503 -8.24 -17.74 27.75
CA LYS A 503 -8.46 -17.45 26.32
C LYS A 503 -9.64 -18.26 25.75
N PRO A 504 -9.72 -19.60 25.93
CA PRO A 504 -10.88 -20.38 25.49
C PRO A 504 -12.21 -19.93 26.13
N VAL A 505 -12.22 -19.62 27.43
CA VAL A 505 -13.42 -19.12 28.13
C VAL A 505 -13.87 -17.77 27.58
N ASN A 506 -12.95 -16.85 27.27
CA ASN A 506 -13.30 -15.56 26.66
C ASN A 506 -13.85 -15.71 25.24
N SER A 507 -13.30 -16.64 24.46
CA SER A 507 -13.86 -17.00 23.14
C SER A 507 -15.27 -17.57 23.30
N PHE A 508 -15.50 -18.42 24.29
CA PHE A 508 -16.81 -19.01 24.55
C PHE A 508 -17.85 -17.98 25.03
N ARG A 509 -17.47 -17.03 25.90
CA ARG A 509 -18.31 -15.88 26.26
C ARG A 509 -18.77 -15.07 25.05
N THR A 510 -17.87 -14.89 24.09
CA THR A 510 -18.17 -14.20 22.83
C THR A 510 -19.18 -14.99 21.99
N GLN A 511 -19.01 -16.32 21.90
CA GLN A 511 -19.95 -17.22 21.21
C GLN A 511 -21.34 -17.21 21.84
N MET A 512 -21.43 -17.32 23.17
CA MET A 512 -22.71 -17.24 23.91
C MET A 512 -23.43 -15.90 23.64
N SER A 513 -22.69 -14.80 23.58
CA SER A 513 -23.24 -13.46 23.25
C SER A 513 -23.67 -13.33 21.79
N GLN A 514 -23.06 -14.09 20.87
CA GLN A 514 -23.45 -14.14 19.46
C GLN A 514 -24.73 -14.96 19.28
N TRP A 515 -24.85 -16.10 19.96
CA TRP A 515 -26.06 -16.93 19.92
C TRP A 515 -27.27 -16.23 20.51
N ALA A 516 -27.07 -15.44 21.58
CA ALA A 516 -28.15 -14.62 22.11
C ALA A 516 -28.60 -13.52 21.14
N ARG A 517 -27.67 -12.89 20.42
CA ARG A 517 -28.00 -11.93 19.35
C ARG A 517 -28.70 -12.57 18.16
N ALA A 518 -28.44 -13.85 17.91
CA ALA A 518 -29.10 -14.64 16.87
C ALA A 518 -30.46 -15.21 17.31
N GLY A 519 -30.94 -14.88 18.53
CA GLY A 519 -32.22 -15.35 19.05
C GLY A 519 -32.24 -16.80 19.53
N LEU A 520 -31.09 -17.47 19.59
CA LEU A 520 -30.99 -18.89 19.97
C LEU A 520 -30.95 -19.08 21.50
N LEU A 521 -30.64 -18.02 22.24
CA LEU A 521 -30.60 -17.99 23.71
C LEU A 521 -31.10 -16.63 24.19
N THR A 522 -31.70 -16.57 25.37
CA THR A 522 -32.07 -15.32 26.03
C THR A 522 -31.02 -14.94 27.05
N LYS A 523 -30.39 -13.77 26.92
CA LYS A 523 -29.45 -13.27 27.94
C LYS A 523 -30.23 -12.69 29.11
N THR A 524 -30.18 -13.36 30.26
CA THR A 524 -30.94 -12.97 31.46
C THR A 524 -30.15 -12.07 32.40
N ALA A 525 -28.81 -12.17 32.39
CA ALA A 525 -27.91 -11.32 33.17
C ALA A 525 -26.50 -11.26 32.54
N PRO A 526 -25.56 -10.43 33.04
CA PRO A 526 -24.18 -10.45 32.57
C PRO A 526 -23.54 -11.84 32.69
N GLY A 527 -23.28 -12.48 31.53
CA GLY A 527 -22.70 -13.82 31.48
C GLY A 527 -23.66 -14.95 31.87
N THR A 528 -24.97 -14.72 31.82
CA THR A 528 -26.00 -15.72 32.14
C THR A 528 -27.06 -15.78 31.04
N TYR A 529 -27.46 -16.99 30.65
CA TYR A 529 -28.33 -17.26 29.51
C TYR A 529 -29.39 -18.31 29.85
N ALA A 530 -30.57 -18.19 29.26
CA ALA A 530 -31.65 -19.18 29.29
C ALA A 530 -31.97 -19.65 27.86
N ILE A 531 -32.65 -20.79 27.72
CA ILE A 531 -33.18 -21.22 26.42
C ILE A 531 -34.24 -20.21 25.98
N ALA A 532 -34.21 -19.80 24.71
CA ALA A 532 -35.26 -18.95 24.17
C ALA A 532 -36.58 -19.75 24.13
N SER A 533 -37.62 -19.31 24.85
CA SER A 533 -38.92 -19.97 24.84
C SER A 533 -39.53 -19.92 23.43
N THR A 534 -39.89 -21.07 22.86
CA THR A 534 -40.51 -21.22 21.53
C THR A 534 -41.98 -20.74 21.49
N THR A 535 -42.31 -19.68 22.22
CA THR A 535 -43.68 -19.17 22.37
C THR A 535 -43.80 -17.68 21.99
N ALA A 536 -43.08 -17.27 20.95
CA ALA A 536 -43.20 -15.93 20.36
C ALA A 536 -43.05 -15.95 18.83
N LEU A 537 -43.63 -16.97 18.18
CA LEU A 537 -43.79 -17.07 16.73
C LEU A 537 -45.24 -17.44 16.39
N THR A 538 -46.21 -16.72 16.96
CA THR A 538 -47.63 -16.72 16.53
C THR A 538 -48.37 -15.52 17.13
N ALA A 539 -49.19 -14.84 16.32
CA ALA A 539 -49.99 -13.60 16.51
C ALA A 539 -49.28 -12.30 16.06
N ALA A 540 -49.27 -11.90 14.77
CA ALA A 540 -50.33 -11.40 13.85
C ALA A 540 -50.69 -9.91 14.06
N PRO A 541 -51.12 -9.13 13.03
CA PRO A 541 -51.24 -9.43 11.60
C PRO A 541 -50.14 -8.82 10.70
#